data_AF-A0AAX0XN30-F1
#
_entry.id   AF-A0AAX0XN30-F1
#
_cell.length_a   1.000
_cell.length_b   1.000
_cell.length_c   1.000
_cell.angle_alpha   90.00
_cell.angle_beta   90.00
_cell.angle_gamma   90.00
#
_symmetry.space_group_name_H-M   'P 1'
#
loop_
_entity.id
_entity.type
_entity.pdbx_description
1 polymer ?
#
loop_
_entity_poly.entity_id
_entity_poly.type
_entity_poly.pdbx_seq_one_letter_code
_entity_poly.pdbx_strand_id
1 'polypeptide(L)'
;MPALIPQLITMASNPEVKTTDLLRNALVAARKLKQPDWVSWIKNELDGYPESAVIPQYRILTGQLYAINPGKGLVLLPVLNAELHEVMTTCPFYYPIDGVGEPAEFGKNRTLRFSGHP
;
A
#
# COMPACT_ATOMS: atom_id res chain seq x y z
N MET A 1 -15.68 26.89 16.04
CA MET A 1 -14.73 26.07 15.26
C MET A 1 -14.41 24.83 16.09
N PRO A 2 -14.81 23.62 15.68
CA PRO A 2 -14.49 22.44 16.47
C PRO A 2 -12.97 22.22 16.46
N ALA A 3 -12.43 21.72 17.57
CA ALA A 3 -11.02 21.40 17.67
C ALA A 3 -10.65 20.34 16.62
N LEU A 4 -9.45 20.48 16.04
CA LEU A 4 -9.04 19.68 14.88
C LEU A 4 -8.74 18.21 15.25
N ILE A 5 -8.19 17.98 16.45
CA ILE A 5 -7.86 16.62 16.92
C ILE A 5 -9.11 15.77 17.21
N PRO A 6 -10.13 16.26 17.96
CA PRO A 6 -11.37 15.50 18.14
C PRO A 6 -12.06 15.11 16.84
N GLN A 7 -12.05 15.98 15.83
CA GLN A 7 -12.61 15.67 14.51
C GLN A 7 -11.88 14.50 13.85
N LEU A 8 -10.54 14.48 13.90
CA LEU A 8 -9.77 13.36 13.36
C LEU A 8 -10.05 12.05 14.08
N ILE A 9 -10.18 12.09 15.40
CA ILE A 9 -10.54 10.91 16.20
C ILE A 9 -11.92 10.40 15.77
N THR A 10 -12.91 11.29 15.66
CA THR A 10 -14.26 10.92 15.19
C THR A 10 -14.23 10.33 13.78
N MET A 11 -13.45 10.92 12.86
CA MET A 11 -13.30 10.40 11.50
C MET A 11 -12.63 9.03 11.49
N ALA A 12 -11.59 8.82 12.30
CA ALA A 12 -10.87 7.54 12.40
C ALA A 12 -11.72 6.44 13.05
N SER A 13 -12.65 6.79 13.94
CA SER A 13 -13.59 5.85 14.55
C SER A 13 -14.79 5.52 13.67
N ASN A 14 -15.01 6.24 12.56
CA ASN A 14 -16.12 5.99 11.65
C ASN A 14 -15.65 5.15 10.44
N PRO A 15 -16.08 3.88 10.32
CA PRO A 15 -15.67 3.00 9.22
C PRO A 15 -16.21 3.45 7.85
N GLU A 16 -17.22 4.32 7.78
CA GLU A 16 -17.73 4.85 6.51
C GLU A 16 -16.82 5.94 5.92
N VAL A 17 -15.91 6.49 6.72
CA VAL A 17 -14.98 7.53 6.26
C VAL A 17 -13.89 6.87 5.43
N LYS A 18 -13.74 7.34 4.18
CA LYS A 18 -12.64 6.90 3.31
C LYS A 18 -11.30 7.28 3.93
N THR A 19 -10.34 6.34 3.87
CA THR A 19 -8.99 6.55 4.39
C THR A 19 -8.31 7.78 3.78
N THR A 20 -8.55 8.05 2.49
CA THR A 20 -8.03 9.25 1.80
C THR A 20 -8.54 10.56 2.41
N ASP A 21 -9.81 10.59 2.82
CA ASP A 21 -10.43 11.80 3.36
C ASP A 21 -9.96 12.06 4.80
N LEU A 22 -9.76 11.00 5.58
CA LEU A 22 -9.09 11.06 6.87
C LEU A 22 -7.65 11.62 6.74
N LEU A 23 -6.87 11.07 5.81
CA LEU A 23 -5.48 11.50 5.58
C LEU A 23 -5.37 12.96 5.11
N ARG A 24 -6.28 13.42 4.23
CA ARG A 24 -6.33 14.83 3.82
C ARG A 24 -6.59 15.78 5.01
N ASN A 25 -7.45 15.38 5.94
CA ASN A 25 -7.68 16.16 7.17
C ASN A 25 -6.48 16.09 8.11
N ALA A 26 -5.85 14.92 8.24
CA ALA A 26 -4.64 14.73 9.04
C ALA A 26 -3.48 15.58 8.50
N LEU A 27 -3.38 15.79 7.18
CA LEU A 27 -2.39 16.67 6.56
C LEU A 27 -2.53 18.13 7.03
N VAL A 28 -3.76 18.61 7.16
CA VAL A 28 -4.03 19.96 7.71
C VAL A 28 -3.61 20.03 9.18
N ALA A 29 -3.87 18.98 9.95
CA ALA A 29 -3.42 18.83 11.33
C ALA A 29 -1.90 18.93 11.46
N ALA A 30 -1.19 18.11 10.70
CA ALA A 30 0.26 17.98 10.74
C ALA A 30 0.93 19.31 10.39
N ARG A 31 0.41 20.04 9.41
CA ARG A 31 0.87 21.39 9.06
C ARG A 31 0.66 22.38 10.21
N LYS A 32 -0.52 22.39 10.83
CA LYS A 32 -0.81 23.29 11.97
C LYS A 32 0.04 23.00 13.20
N LEU A 33 0.32 21.72 13.45
CA LEU A 33 1.16 21.25 14.55
C LEU A 33 2.66 21.27 14.24
N LYS A 34 3.05 21.76 13.05
CA LYS A 34 4.44 21.83 12.58
C LYS A 34 5.17 20.50 12.68
N GLN A 35 4.53 19.42 12.22
CA GLN A 35 5.06 18.06 12.18
C GLN A 35 5.50 17.70 10.75
N PRO A 36 6.74 18.03 10.33
CA PRO A 36 7.17 17.88 8.95
C PRO A 36 7.21 16.42 8.47
N ASP A 37 7.61 15.49 9.35
CA ASP A 37 7.71 14.07 9.02
C ASP A 37 6.34 13.48 8.65
N TRP A 38 5.31 13.85 9.43
CA TRP A 38 3.93 13.48 9.17
C TRP A 38 3.39 14.11 7.89
N VAL A 39 3.74 15.37 7.60
CA VAL A 39 3.36 16.00 6.33
C VAL A 39 3.96 15.24 5.14
N SER A 40 5.23 14.83 5.23
CA SER A 40 5.88 14.06 4.17
C SER A 40 5.26 12.67 4.02
N TRP A 41 5.07 11.97 5.14
CA TRP A 41 4.50 10.63 5.15
C TRP A 41 3.07 10.61 4.58
N ILE A 42 2.18 11.51 5.05
CA ILE A 42 0.80 11.59 4.56
C ILE A 42 0.75 11.91 3.07
N LYS A 43 1.64 12.79 2.58
CA LYS A 43 1.74 13.09 1.15
C LYS A 43 2.13 11.85 0.35
N ASN A 44 3.16 11.12 0.78
CA ASN A 44 3.56 9.89 0.11
C ASN A 44 2.44 8.83 0.13
N GLU A 45 1.65 8.79 1.21
CA GLU A 45 0.53 7.87 1.31
C GLU A 45 -0.61 8.21 0.34
N LEU A 46 -0.87 9.50 0.12
CA LEU A 46 -1.91 10.02 -0.76
C LEU A 46 -1.50 10.08 -2.24
N ASP A 47 -0.27 10.49 -2.52
CA ASP A 47 0.22 10.77 -3.87
C ASP A 47 1.09 9.62 -4.42
N GLY A 48 1.49 8.68 -3.57
CA GLY A 48 2.45 7.62 -3.87
C GLY A 48 3.87 7.97 -3.43
N TYR A 49 4.70 6.94 -3.29
CA TYR A 49 6.10 7.06 -2.94
C TYR A 49 6.94 7.24 -4.21
N PRO A 50 7.91 8.17 -4.25
CA PRO A 50 8.84 8.25 -5.37
C PRO A 50 9.76 7.03 -5.37
N GLU A 51 10.27 6.65 -6.54
CA GLU A 51 11.06 5.42 -6.74
C GLU A 51 12.30 5.34 -5.83
N SER A 52 12.88 6.49 -5.47
CA SER A 52 14.05 6.58 -4.61
C SER A 52 13.72 6.72 -3.11
N ALA A 53 12.45 6.76 -2.71
CA ALA A 53 12.08 6.88 -1.30
C ALA A 53 12.18 5.53 -0.57
N VAL A 54 12.62 5.61 0.69
CA VAL A 54 12.47 4.51 1.64
C VAL A 54 10.98 4.35 1.95
N ILE A 55 10.42 3.22 1.58
CA ILE A 55 9.03 2.88 1.89
C ILE A 55 8.91 2.25 3.28
N PRO A 56 7.80 2.47 4.00
CA PRO A 56 7.53 1.79 5.25
C PRO A 56 7.39 0.27 5.05
N GLN A 57 7.74 -0.51 6.07
CA GLN A 57 7.70 -1.97 6.00
C GLN A 57 6.30 -2.53 5.66
N TYR A 58 5.22 -1.87 6.10
CA TYR A 58 3.85 -2.29 5.78
C TYR A 58 3.47 -2.08 4.31
N ARG A 59 4.23 -1.28 3.53
CA ARG A 59 4.10 -1.15 2.08
C ARG A 59 4.85 -2.23 1.31
N ILE A 60 5.55 -3.13 2.01
CA ILE A 60 6.22 -4.29 1.44
C ILE A 60 5.23 -5.45 1.49
N LEU A 61 4.70 -5.85 0.33
CA LEU A 61 3.73 -6.94 0.22
C LEU A 61 4.48 -8.27 0.07
N THR A 62 3.99 -9.32 0.73
CA THR A 62 4.47 -10.69 0.53
C THR A 62 3.39 -11.52 -0.17
N GLY A 63 3.73 -12.07 -1.33
CA GLY A 63 2.84 -12.88 -2.15
C GLY A 63 3.14 -14.39 -2.09
N GLN A 64 2.33 -15.16 -2.80
CA GLN A 64 2.59 -16.58 -3.08
C GLN A 64 3.00 -16.75 -4.54
N LEU A 65 3.98 -17.63 -4.78
CA LEU A 65 4.43 -17.94 -6.12
C LEU A 65 3.59 -19.07 -6.72
N TYR A 66 3.14 -18.86 -7.95
CA TYR A 66 2.44 -19.86 -8.75
C TYR A 66 3.16 -20.06 -10.07
N ALA A 67 3.17 -21.29 -10.56
CA ALA A 67 3.68 -21.66 -11.88
C ALA A 67 2.56 -22.29 -12.72
N ILE A 68 2.61 -22.08 -14.03
CA ILE A 68 1.67 -22.72 -14.97
C ILE A 68 2.23 -24.10 -15.32
N ASN A 69 1.58 -25.15 -14.86
CA ASN A 69 1.86 -26.53 -15.26
C ASN A 69 0.97 -26.89 -16.47
N PRO A 70 1.55 -27.34 -17.61
CA PRO A 70 0.79 -27.65 -18.82
C PRO A 70 -0.37 -28.65 -18.64
N GLY A 71 -0.30 -29.54 -17.65
CA GLY A 71 -1.36 -30.53 -17.37
C GLY A 71 -2.20 -30.26 -16.12
N LYS A 72 -1.78 -29.34 -15.23
CA LYS A 72 -2.45 -29.09 -13.94
C LYS A 72 -2.91 -27.65 -13.73
N GLY A 73 -2.64 -26.76 -14.67
CA GLY A 73 -2.95 -25.34 -14.54
C GLY A 73 -2.03 -24.63 -13.55
N LEU A 74 -2.54 -23.60 -12.87
CA LEU A 74 -1.80 -22.85 -11.84
C LEU A 74 -1.54 -23.75 -10.63
N VAL A 75 -0.26 -23.98 -10.34
CA VAL A 75 0.19 -24.74 -9.16
C VAL A 75 1.08 -23.87 -8.29
N LEU A 76 0.98 -24.01 -6.97
CA LEU A 76 1.87 -23.32 -6.05
C LEU A 76 3.32 -23.78 -6.31
N LEU A 77 4.25 -22.83 -6.38
CA LEU A 77 5.66 -23.10 -6.57
C LEU A 77 6.39 -23.01 -5.21
N PRO A 78 6.70 -24.16 -4.56
CA PRO A 78 7.50 -24.14 -3.34
C PRO A 78 8.94 -23.77 -3.67
N VAL A 79 9.46 -22.76 -2.99
CA VAL A 79 10.87 -22.35 -3.09
C VAL A 79 11.59 -22.88 -1.86
N LEU A 80 12.55 -23.78 -2.07
CA LEU A 80 13.25 -24.47 -0.98
C LEU A 80 14.30 -23.60 -0.29
N ASN A 81 14.80 -22.57 -0.98
CA ASN A 81 15.73 -21.60 -0.44
C ASN A 81 14.95 -20.42 0.17
N ALA A 82 15.11 -20.18 1.47
CA ALA A 82 14.41 -19.14 2.21
C ALA A 82 14.76 -17.71 1.72
N GLU A 83 16.03 -17.43 1.43
CA GLU A 83 16.48 -16.13 0.93
C GLU A 83 15.86 -15.84 -0.45
N LEU A 84 15.86 -16.84 -1.34
CA LEU A 84 15.22 -16.72 -2.65
C LEU A 84 13.71 -16.59 -2.55
N HIS A 85 13.07 -17.29 -1.61
CA HIS A 85 11.64 -17.18 -1.37
C HIS A 85 11.27 -15.75 -0.98
N GLU A 86 12.00 -15.16 -0.03
CA GLU A 86 11.77 -13.78 0.42
C GLU A 86 11.90 -12.80 -0.75
N VAL A 87 12.99 -12.86 -1.51
CA VAL A 87 13.20 -11.94 -2.65
C VAL A 87 12.12 -12.08 -3.73
N MET A 88 11.69 -13.31 -4.04
CA MET A 88 10.71 -13.55 -5.10
C MET A 88 9.27 -13.26 -4.67
N THR A 89 8.96 -13.36 -3.38
CA THR A 89 7.61 -13.11 -2.86
C THR A 89 7.40 -11.66 -2.43
N THR A 90 8.48 -10.90 -2.25
CA THR A 90 8.43 -9.53 -1.78
C THR A 90 8.18 -8.56 -2.93
N CYS A 91 7.17 -7.71 -2.78
CA CYS A 91 6.82 -6.67 -3.76
C CYS A 91 6.63 -5.32 -3.04
N PRO A 92 7.55 -4.36 -3.23
CA PRO A 92 7.39 -3.01 -2.68
C PRO A 92 6.26 -2.26 -3.40
N PHE A 93 5.34 -1.66 -2.63
CA PHE A 93 4.16 -0.98 -3.16
C PHE A 93 4.28 0.54 -3.03
N TYR A 94 4.52 1.20 -4.17
CA TYR A 94 4.73 2.65 -4.25
C TYR A 94 3.46 3.46 -4.55
N TYR A 95 2.35 2.82 -4.92
CA TYR A 95 1.15 3.52 -5.35
C TYR A 95 0.38 4.18 -4.19
N PRO A 96 -0.42 5.23 -4.48
CA PRO A 96 -1.36 5.83 -3.54
C PRO A 96 -2.23 4.81 -2.79
N ILE A 97 -2.59 5.11 -1.54
CA ILE A 97 -3.48 4.25 -0.75
C ILE A 97 -4.88 4.12 -1.35
N ASP A 98 -5.33 5.10 -2.13
CA ASP A 98 -6.62 5.06 -2.83
C ASP A 98 -6.73 3.86 -3.80
N GLY A 99 -5.60 3.43 -4.36
CA GLY A 99 -5.54 2.27 -5.26
C GLY A 99 -5.51 0.90 -4.57
N VAL A 100 -5.47 0.87 -3.23
CA VAL A 100 -5.45 -0.38 -2.44
C VAL A 100 -6.88 -0.91 -2.21
N GLY A 101 -7.90 -0.10 -2.51
CA GLY A 101 -9.32 -0.41 -2.35
C GLY A 101 -9.87 -1.34 -3.43
N GLU A 102 -9.30 -2.54 -3.55
CA GLU A 102 -9.93 -3.75 -4.06
C GLU A 102 -8.90 -4.87 -3.80
N PRO A 103 -9.20 -5.89 -2.97
CA PRO A 103 -8.39 -7.10 -3.00
C PRO A 103 -8.42 -7.56 -4.45
N ALA A 104 -7.27 -7.53 -5.13
CA ALA A 104 -7.18 -8.05 -6.48
C ALA A 104 -7.74 -9.48 -6.42
N GLU A 105 -8.94 -9.68 -6.97
CA GLU A 105 -9.55 -11.01 -7.02
C GLU A 105 -8.59 -11.89 -7.80
N PHE A 106 -7.81 -12.69 -7.07
CA PHE A 106 -6.80 -13.59 -7.59
C PHE A 106 -7.53 -14.77 -8.24
N GLY A 107 -8.12 -14.49 -9.40
CA GLY A 107 -9.07 -15.37 -10.08
C GLY A 107 -9.58 -14.80 -11.41
N LYS A 108 -9.54 -13.47 -11.58
CA LYS A 108 -9.71 -12.84 -12.90
C LYS A 108 -8.40 -12.24 -13.34
N ASN A 109 -7.69 -12.99 -14.18
CA ASN A 109 -6.54 -12.69 -15.04
C ASN A 109 -6.17 -11.20 -15.27
N ARG A 110 -5.93 -10.43 -14.20
CA ARG A 110 -5.30 -9.12 -14.21
C ARG A 110 -3.91 -9.33 -13.64
N THR A 111 -2.98 -9.60 -14.54
CA THR A 111 -1.56 -9.42 -14.23
C THR A 111 -1.42 -7.98 -13.72
N LEU A 112 -0.99 -7.78 -12.47
CA LEU A 112 -0.42 -6.51 -12.08
C LEU A 112 0.85 -6.35 -12.93
N ARG A 113 0.71 -5.74 -14.11
CA ARG A 113 1.85 -5.32 -14.90
C ARG A 113 2.44 -4.13 -14.18
N PHE A 114 3.42 -4.39 -13.33
CA PHE A 114 4.36 -3.38 -12.89
C PHE A 114 5.16 -2.99 -14.14
N SER A 115 4.73 -1.93 -14.83
CA SER A 115 5.53 -1.31 -15.88
C SER A 115 6.64 -0.53 -15.18
N GLY A 116 7.76 -1.21 -14.89
CA GLY A 116 9.03 -0.51 -14.74
C GLY A 116 9.37 0.10 -16.09
N HIS A 117 9.39 1.42 -16.18
CA HIS A 117 10.08 2.06 -17.30
C HIS A 117 11.59 1.92 -17.06
N PRO A 118 12.36 1.60 -18.11
CA PRO A 118 13.82 1.46 -18.02
C PRO A 118 14.52 2.78 -17.68
#